data_AF-A0A9E5KRE9-F1
#
_entry.id   AF-A0A9E5KRE9-F1
#
_cell.length_a   1.000
_cell.length_b   1.000
_cell.length_c   1.000
_cell.angle_alpha   90.00
_cell.angle_beta   90.00
_cell.angle_gamma   90.00
#
_symmetry.space_group_name_H-M   'P 1'
#
loop_
_entity.id
_entity.type
_entity.pdbx_description
1 polymer ?
#
loop_
_entity_poly.entity_id
_entity_poly.type
_entity_poly.pdbx_seq_one_letter_code
_entity_poly.pdbx_strand_id
1 'polypeptide(L)'
;MVLTREIDLIIESAGLNIRDTGSGYVLGAKQDPNALFAAAPLRILALYSIAAMLGAEVSINVLDAANANAHGISKLAPEKVFAAVDGILLSQHPETLAPLIASGGLEAFGIKEIRGCLSALNDVPARQVTRWWALAHICKAKCNTICKTLNTPPTLTTGLTVYEKLWHTAPPKATRDLKLLLAPLPRFDFGAAADTFAVFDSRWQGGGALYAQLEASGEPYRMKQLAVTAPELLQIGIPRRKIAGVMPKLLTAVCKAPTVNTYPALCALAKTLTRSSLCL
;
A
#
# COMPACT_ATOMS: atom_id res chain seq x y z
N MET A 1 -8.73 25.84 11.32
CA MET A 1 -8.53 25.32 9.95
C MET A 1 -9.55 26.03 9.07
N VAL A 2 -9.18 26.60 7.93
CA VAL A 2 -10.16 27.25 7.05
C VAL A 2 -10.74 26.18 6.13
N LEU A 3 -12.07 26.01 6.13
CA LEU A 3 -12.77 25.15 5.17
C LEU A 3 -12.41 25.59 3.75
N THR A 4 -11.89 24.66 2.95
CA THR A 4 -11.62 24.97 1.55
C THR A 4 -12.92 24.95 0.76
N ARG A 5 -13.00 25.77 -0.30
CA ARG A 5 -14.17 25.84 -1.20
C ARG A 5 -14.59 24.47 -1.76
N GLU A 6 -13.63 23.55 -1.89
CA GLU A 6 -13.87 22.19 -2.36
C GLU A 6 -14.63 21.35 -1.31
N ILE A 7 -14.29 21.48 -0.04
CA ILE A 7 -14.98 20.76 1.05
C ILE A 7 -16.41 21.27 1.21
N ASP A 8 -16.63 22.58 1.10
CA ASP A 8 -17.98 23.17 1.15
C ASP A 8 -18.87 22.62 0.02
N LEU A 9 -18.34 22.49 -1.20
CA LEU A 9 -19.07 21.91 -2.34
C LEU A 9 -19.44 20.44 -2.09
N ILE A 10 -18.55 19.65 -1.49
CA ILE A 10 -18.83 18.24 -1.15
C ILE A 10 -19.91 18.17 -0.07
N ILE A 11 -19.82 19.00 0.98
CA ILE A 11 -20.84 19.07 2.05
C ILE A 11 -22.21 19.43 1.47
N GLU A 12 -22.28 20.46 0.63
CA GLU A 12 -23.54 20.89 0.04
C GLU A 12 -24.14 19.85 -0.90
N SER A 13 -23.34 19.27 -1.79
CA SER A 13 -23.81 18.25 -2.75
C SER A 13 -24.22 16.95 -2.05
N ALA A 14 -23.61 16.63 -0.91
CA ALA A 14 -24.00 15.50 -0.08
C ALA A 14 -25.29 15.75 0.74
N GLY A 15 -25.83 16.98 0.77
CA GLY A 15 -26.98 17.34 1.61
C GLY A 15 -26.64 17.40 3.10
N LEU A 16 -25.36 17.53 3.43
CA LEU A 16 -24.85 17.62 4.78
C LEU A 16 -24.73 19.09 5.21
N ASN A 17 -24.56 19.31 6.50
CA ASN A 17 -24.16 20.59 7.07
C ASN A 17 -23.03 20.37 8.07
N ILE A 18 -22.32 21.45 8.38
CA ILE A 18 -21.23 21.47 9.34
C ILE A 18 -21.44 22.60 10.32
N ARG A 19 -21.17 22.34 11.60
CA ARG A 19 -21.22 23.33 12.68
C ARG A 19 -19.87 23.37 13.38
N ASP A 20 -19.32 24.56 13.54
CA ASP A 20 -18.14 24.80 14.36
C ASP A 20 -18.58 24.96 15.83
N THR A 21 -18.03 24.15 16.73
CA THR A 21 -18.34 24.18 18.17
C THR A 21 -17.29 24.94 18.99
N GLY A 22 -16.24 25.47 18.35
CA GLY A 22 -15.06 26.04 19.00
C GLY A 22 -14.04 25.00 19.47
N SER A 23 -14.46 23.76 19.73
CA SER A 23 -13.58 22.62 20.04
C SER A 23 -13.34 21.71 18.84
N GLY A 24 -14.06 21.91 17.74
CA GLY A 24 -13.99 21.09 16.53
C GLY A 24 -15.20 21.31 15.62
N TYR A 25 -15.34 20.44 14.64
CA TYR A 25 -16.48 20.45 13.73
C TYR A 25 -17.42 19.29 14.00
N VAL A 26 -18.72 19.54 13.88
CA VAL A 26 -19.76 18.51 13.94
C VAL A 26 -20.53 18.47 12.63
N LEU A 27 -20.56 17.32 11.99
CA LEU A 27 -21.34 17.05 10.78
C LEU A 27 -22.78 16.68 11.14
N GLY A 28 -23.70 17.28 10.40
CA GLY A 28 -25.14 17.02 10.46
C GLY A 28 -25.73 16.84 9.05
N ALA A 29 -27.05 16.66 8.98
CA ALA A 29 -27.79 16.61 7.72
C ALA A 29 -28.73 17.81 7.60
N LYS A 30 -28.92 18.32 6.37
CA LYS A 30 -29.89 19.40 6.10
C LYS A 30 -31.35 18.93 6.10
N GLN A 31 -31.56 17.61 5.99
CA GLN A 31 -32.87 16.95 5.90
C GLN A 31 -32.85 15.66 6.75
N ASP A 32 -33.93 14.88 6.70
CA ASP A 32 -33.97 13.57 7.36
C ASP A 32 -32.80 12.67 6.89
N PRO A 33 -31.89 12.25 7.80
CA PRO A 33 -30.70 11.48 7.43
C PRO A 33 -31.02 10.12 6.79
N ASN A 34 -32.10 9.46 7.22
CA ASN A 34 -32.47 8.15 6.66
C ASN A 34 -32.90 8.26 5.20
N ALA A 35 -33.82 9.19 4.89
CA ALA A 35 -34.23 9.48 3.52
C ALA A 35 -33.04 9.92 2.65
N LEU A 36 -32.15 10.75 3.21
CA LEU A 36 -30.96 11.25 2.52
C LEU A 36 -30.03 10.11 2.05
N PHE A 37 -29.74 9.14 2.92
CA PHE A 37 -28.83 8.03 2.64
C PHE A 37 -29.50 6.89 1.86
N ALA A 38 -30.77 6.60 2.12
CA ALA A 38 -31.53 5.62 1.34
C ALA A 38 -31.64 6.03 -0.15
N ALA A 39 -31.82 7.33 -0.42
CA ALA A 39 -31.90 7.85 -1.78
C ALA A 39 -30.55 7.78 -2.53
N ALA A 40 -29.42 7.95 -1.84
CA ALA A 40 -28.10 7.98 -2.45
C ALA A 40 -27.01 7.45 -1.51
N PRO A 41 -26.68 6.14 -1.55
CA PRO A 41 -25.68 5.54 -0.67
C PRO A 41 -24.28 6.16 -0.76
N LEU A 42 -23.95 6.80 -1.89
CA LEU A 42 -22.68 7.52 -2.05
C LEU A 42 -22.51 8.67 -1.02
N ARG A 43 -23.61 9.22 -0.50
CA ARG A 43 -23.58 10.25 0.55
C ARG A 43 -23.07 9.71 1.89
N ILE A 44 -23.22 8.41 2.15
CA ILE A 44 -22.63 7.77 3.34
C ILE A 44 -21.10 7.83 3.20
N LEU A 45 -20.55 7.48 2.03
CA LEU A 45 -19.12 7.58 1.78
C LEU A 45 -18.62 9.03 1.86
N ALA A 46 -19.38 9.98 1.31
CA ALA A 46 -19.04 11.40 1.41
C ALA A 46 -19.00 11.90 2.87
N LEU A 47 -19.95 11.48 3.71
CA LEU A 47 -19.96 11.77 5.15
C LEU A 47 -18.64 11.34 5.81
N TYR A 48 -18.22 10.09 5.59
CA TYR A 48 -16.97 9.58 6.16
C TYR A 48 -15.75 10.26 5.57
N SER A 49 -15.72 10.56 4.26
CA SER A 49 -14.64 11.35 3.64
C SER A 49 -14.49 12.73 4.29
N ILE A 50 -15.59 13.46 4.49
CA ILE A 50 -15.55 14.78 5.11
C ILE A 50 -15.12 14.67 6.58
N ALA A 51 -15.66 13.71 7.33
CA ALA A 51 -15.27 13.48 8.72
C ALA A 51 -13.77 13.22 8.84
N ALA A 52 -13.23 12.37 7.97
CA ALA A 52 -11.82 12.00 7.93
C ALA A 52 -10.89 13.17 7.56
N MET A 53 -11.31 14.00 6.61
CA MET A 53 -10.54 15.17 6.17
C MET A 53 -10.49 16.26 7.24
N LEU A 54 -11.59 16.46 7.98
CA LEU A 54 -11.72 17.57 8.92
C LEU A 54 -11.45 17.20 10.38
N GLY A 55 -11.36 15.90 10.69
CA GLY A 55 -11.42 15.41 12.07
C GLY A 55 -12.76 15.75 12.73
N ALA A 56 -13.82 15.82 11.93
CA ALA A 56 -15.13 16.24 12.39
C ALA A 56 -15.86 15.08 13.07
N GLU A 57 -16.52 15.36 14.20
CA GLU A 57 -17.47 14.44 14.80
C GLU A 57 -18.74 14.36 13.96
N VAL A 58 -19.43 13.23 14.01
CA VAL A 58 -20.72 13.04 13.32
C VAL A 58 -21.83 13.03 14.35
N SER A 59 -22.87 13.85 14.14
CA SER A 59 -24.06 13.86 14.99
C SER A 59 -24.67 12.46 15.08
N ILE A 60 -25.05 12.02 16.28
CA ILE A 60 -25.48 10.63 16.53
C ILE A 60 -26.60 10.16 15.60
N ASN A 61 -27.61 10.99 15.35
CA ASN A 61 -28.72 10.67 14.45
C ASN A 61 -28.29 10.47 12.99
N VAL A 62 -27.26 11.19 12.54
CA VAL A 62 -26.67 11.03 11.21
C VAL A 62 -25.84 9.76 11.15
N LEU A 63 -25.05 9.49 12.18
CA LEU A 63 -24.25 8.27 12.28
C LEU A 63 -25.13 7.01 12.28
N ASP A 64 -26.20 7.00 13.09
CA ASP A 64 -27.15 5.89 13.17
C ASP A 64 -27.82 5.63 11.81
N ALA A 65 -28.25 6.69 11.12
CA ALA A 65 -28.85 6.57 9.79
C ALA A 65 -27.84 6.08 8.74
N ALA A 66 -26.59 6.56 8.78
CA ALA A 66 -25.54 6.06 7.89
C ALA A 66 -25.29 4.57 8.12
N ASN A 67 -25.20 4.13 9.37
CA ASN A 67 -24.98 2.73 9.72
C ASN A 67 -26.15 1.83 9.29
N ALA A 68 -27.39 2.26 9.51
CA ALA A 68 -28.59 1.53 9.09
C ALA A 68 -28.67 1.36 7.56
N ASN A 69 -28.18 2.35 6.81
CA ASN A 69 -28.21 2.36 5.34
C ASN A 69 -26.90 1.86 4.68
N ALA A 70 -25.89 1.47 5.45
CA ALA A 70 -24.56 1.13 4.95
C ALA A 70 -24.57 -0.02 3.91
N HIS A 71 -25.49 -0.97 4.05
CA HIS A 71 -25.67 -2.08 3.10
C HIS A 71 -25.91 -1.61 1.65
N GLY A 72 -26.46 -0.40 1.46
CA GLY A 72 -26.69 0.21 0.15
C GLY A 72 -25.41 0.51 -0.62
N ILE A 73 -24.26 0.61 0.04
CA ILE A 73 -22.94 0.86 -0.59
C ILE A 73 -22.56 -0.28 -1.55
N SER A 74 -23.00 -1.51 -1.28
CA SER A 74 -22.78 -2.66 -2.16
C SER A 74 -23.35 -2.49 -3.59
N LYS A 75 -24.29 -1.55 -3.78
CA LYS A 75 -24.91 -1.25 -5.08
C LYS A 75 -24.14 -0.20 -5.88
N LEU A 76 -23.13 0.44 -5.29
CA LEU A 76 -22.33 1.46 -5.96
C LEU A 76 -21.32 0.82 -6.91
N ALA A 77 -20.92 1.58 -7.93
CA ALA A 77 -19.80 1.20 -8.77
C ALA A 77 -18.52 1.03 -7.92
N PRO A 78 -17.78 -0.09 -8.04
CA PRO A 78 -16.57 -0.36 -7.28
C PRO A 78 -15.57 0.79 -7.23
N GLU A 79 -15.39 1.50 -8.36
CA GLU A 79 -14.44 2.59 -8.51
C GLU A 79 -14.80 3.80 -7.64
N LYS A 80 -16.10 4.04 -7.41
CA LYS A 80 -16.57 5.11 -6.52
C LYS A 80 -16.31 4.78 -5.06
N VAL A 81 -16.52 3.51 -4.68
CA VAL A 81 -16.21 3.02 -3.34
C VAL A 81 -14.70 3.08 -3.10
N PHE A 82 -13.91 2.61 -4.07
CA PHE A 82 -12.46 2.71 -4.04
C PHE A 82 -12.00 4.14 -3.84
N ALA A 83 -12.44 5.09 -4.68
CA ALA A 83 -12.01 6.48 -4.60
C ALA A 83 -12.33 7.13 -3.24
N ALA A 84 -13.52 6.85 -2.68
CA ALA A 84 -13.90 7.39 -1.38
C ALA A 84 -13.07 6.78 -0.24
N VAL A 85 -12.92 5.46 -0.21
CA VAL A 85 -12.12 4.76 0.82
C VAL A 85 -10.65 5.14 0.70
N ASP A 86 -10.12 5.29 -0.51
CA ASP A 86 -8.75 5.76 -0.77
C ASP A 86 -8.55 7.17 -0.21
N GLY A 87 -9.49 8.08 -0.47
CA GLY A 87 -9.46 9.44 0.08
C GLY A 87 -9.51 9.47 1.61
N ILE A 88 -10.36 8.64 2.22
CA ILE A 88 -10.42 8.51 3.69
C ILE A 88 -9.11 7.95 4.23
N LEU A 89 -8.60 6.87 3.61
CA LEU A 89 -7.35 6.27 4.01
C LEU A 89 -6.20 7.25 3.91
N LEU A 90 -6.15 8.15 2.93
CA LEU A 90 -5.07 9.12 2.77
C LEU A 90 -5.25 10.42 3.59
N SER A 91 -6.35 10.55 4.33
CA SER A 91 -6.68 11.74 5.14
C SER A 91 -5.90 11.80 6.47
N GLN A 92 -6.17 12.82 7.28
CA GLN A 92 -5.56 12.96 8.61
C GLN A 92 -6.18 12.00 9.65
N HIS A 93 -7.41 11.55 9.43
CA HIS A 93 -8.17 10.72 10.38
C HIS A 93 -8.73 9.45 9.71
N PRO A 94 -7.89 8.54 9.20
CA PRO A 94 -8.31 7.30 8.55
C PRO A 94 -9.09 6.33 9.47
N GLU A 95 -8.94 6.44 10.78
CA GLU A 95 -9.69 5.66 11.78
C GLU A 95 -11.20 5.90 11.75
N THR A 96 -11.65 7.00 11.13
CA THR A 96 -13.07 7.31 10.93
C THR A 96 -13.82 6.27 10.09
N LEU A 97 -13.11 5.37 9.39
CA LEU A 97 -13.72 4.20 8.72
C LEU A 97 -14.33 3.19 9.69
N ALA A 98 -13.99 3.21 10.99
CA ALA A 98 -14.37 2.16 11.91
C ALA A 98 -15.88 1.88 11.95
N PRO A 99 -16.77 2.89 12.11
CA PRO A 99 -18.20 2.64 12.17
C PRO A 99 -18.75 2.09 10.85
N LEU A 100 -18.23 2.57 9.70
CA LEU A 100 -18.62 2.08 8.38
C LEU A 100 -18.29 0.60 8.16
N ILE A 101 -17.12 0.14 8.64
CA ILE A 101 -16.74 -1.27 8.56
C ILE A 101 -17.60 -2.09 9.53
N ALA A 102 -17.79 -1.60 10.76
CA ALA A 102 -18.59 -2.28 11.77
C ALA A 102 -20.06 -2.47 11.36
N SER A 103 -20.61 -1.56 10.56
CA SER A 103 -21.96 -1.66 10.00
C SER A 103 -22.05 -2.52 8.74
N GLY A 104 -20.97 -3.20 8.33
CA GLY A 104 -20.93 -4.05 7.13
C GLY A 104 -20.87 -3.27 5.81
N GLY A 105 -20.63 -1.96 5.84
CA GLY A 105 -20.65 -1.10 4.64
C GLY A 105 -19.62 -1.49 3.58
N LEU A 106 -18.53 -2.16 3.98
CA LEU A 106 -17.47 -2.64 3.08
C LEU A 106 -17.43 -4.17 2.94
N GLU A 107 -18.43 -4.90 3.47
CA GLU A 107 -18.41 -6.37 3.50
C GLU A 107 -18.39 -6.97 2.08
N ALA A 108 -19.19 -6.40 1.16
CA ALA A 108 -19.25 -6.80 -0.24
C ALA A 108 -17.90 -6.66 -0.97
N PHE A 109 -16.99 -5.84 -0.42
CA PHE A 109 -15.67 -5.59 -0.97
C PHE A 109 -14.56 -6.38 -0.26
N GLY A 110 -14.93 -7.28 0.66
CA GLY A 110 -13.99 -8.18 1.35
C GLY A 110 -13.44 -7.64 2.67
N ILE A 111 -13.91 -6.49 3.14
CA ILE A 111 -13.56 -5.91 4.44
C ILE A 111 -14.76 -6.11 5.37
N LYS A 112 -14.74 -7.21 6.13
CA LYS A 112 -15.93 -7.67 6.86
C LYS A 112 -16.01 -7.15 8.29
N GLU A 113 -14.87 -7.04 8.95
CA GLU A 113 -14.80 -6.72 10.37
C GLU A 113 -13.39 -6.21 10.71
N ILE A 114 -13.30 -5.52 11.84
CA ILE A 114 -12.05 -5.00 12.37
C ILE A 114 -11.51 -6.03 13.38
N ARG A 115 -10.30 -6.54 13.16
CA ARG A 115 -9.65 -7.54 14.05
C ARG A 115 -8.45 -6.98 14.82
N GLY A 116 -8.09 -5.71 14.58
CA GLY A 116 -6.99 -5.01 15.23
C GLY A 116 -7.35 -3.55 15.53
N CYS A 117 -6.38 -2.77 15.98
CA CYS A 117 -6.62 -1.36 16.31
C CYS A 117 -6.58 -0.49 15.04
N LEU A 118 -7.72 0.10 14.66
CA LEU A 118 -7.79 0.91 13.43
C LEU A 118 -7.03 2.25 13.55
N SER A 119 -6.85 2.77 14.77
CA SER A 119 -6.05 3.98 15.00
C SER A 119 -4.57 3.80 14.66
N ALA A 120 -4.08 2.56 14.53
CA ALA A 120 -2.73 2.29 14.03
C ALA A 120 -2.50 2.81 12.60
N LEU A 121 -3.56 3.09 11.83
CA LEU A 121 -3.45 3.75 10.53
C LEU A 121 -2.84 5.17 10.62
N ASN A 122 -2.91 5.82 11.78
CA ASN A 122 -2.30 7.13 12.01
C ASN A 122 -0.78 7.08 12.04
N ASP A 123 -0.22 5.96 12.50
CA ASP A 123 1.23 5.74 12.54
C ASP A 123 1.79 5.20 11.21
N VAL A 124 0.90 4.79 10.29
CA VAL A 124 1.28 4.31 8.95
C VAL A 124 1.46 5.49 8.00
N PRO A 125 2.57 5.55 7.22
CA PRO A 125 2.79 6.59 6.24
C PRO A 125 1.59 6.80 5.32
N ALA A 126 1.20 8.06 5.07
CA ALA A 126 0.07 8.43 4.21
C ALA A 126 0.36 8.22 2.72
N ARG A 127 0.57 6.97 2.33
CA ARG A 127 0.74 6.52 0.94
C ARG A 127 -0.31 5.46 0.64
N GLN A 128 -0.67 5.35 -0.63
CA GLN A 128 -1.77 4.48 -1.04
C GLN A 128 -1.51 3.02 -0.65
N VAL A 129 -0.38 2.44 -1.09
CA VAL A 129 -0.07 1.03 -0.84
C VAL A 129 0.06 0.72 0.67
N THR A 130 0.68 1.61 1.44
CA THR A 130 0.92 1.41 2.87
C THR A 130 -0.39 1.35 3.66
N ARG A 131 -1.29 2.33 3.46
CA ARG A 131 -2.55 2.40 4.21
C ARG A 131 -3.59 1.38 3.74
N TRP A 132 -3.63 1.05 2.45
CA TRP A 132 -4.45 -0.07 1.97
C TRP A 132 -3.97 -1.41 2.52
N TRP A 133 -2.66 -1.65 2.56
CA TRP A 133 -2.12 -2.88 3.15
C TRP A 133 -2.41 -2.95 4.65
N ALA A 134 -2.19 -1.86 5.38
CA ALA A 134 -2.46 -1.79 6.81
C ALA A 134 -3.95 -2.02 7.12
N LEU A 135 -4.87 -1.41 6.37
CA LEU A 135 -6.31 -1.66 6.51
C LEU A 135 -6.62 -3.15 6.31
N ALA A 136 -6.10 -3.75 5.24
CA ALA A 136 -6.30 -5.17 4.97
C ALA A 136 -5.74 -6.04 6.10
N HIS A 137 -4.56 -5.72 6.63
CA HIS A 137 -3.93 -6.42 7.75
C HIS A 137 -4.76 -6.34 9.04
N ILE A 138 -5.22 -5.13 9.40
CA ILE A 138 -6.06 -4.87 10.59
C ILE A 138 -7.38 -5.62 10.50
N CYS A 139 -7.98 -5.68 9.30
CA CYS A 139 -9.26 -6.34 9.08
C CYS A 139 -9.12 -7.84 8.76
N LYS A 140 -7.89 -8.38 8.70
CA LYS A 140 -7.57 -9.73 8.18
C LYS A 140 -8.21 -10.00 6.82
N ALA A 141 -8.38 -8.96 6.03
CA ALA A 141 -8.92 -9.03 4.69
C ALA A 141 -7.83 -9.46 3.70
N LYS A 142 -8.23 -10.17 2.65
CA LYS A 142 -7.29 -10.62 1.60
C LYS A 142 -7.11 -9.50 0.58
N CYS A 143 -5.88 -9.00 0.42
CA CYS A 143 -5.56 -7.95 -0.56
C CYS A 143 -6.07 -8.29 -1.98
N ASN A 144 -5.92 -9.54 -2.44
CA ASN A 144 -6.42 -9.96 -3.75
C ASN A 144 -7.96 -9.88 -3.87
N THR A 145 -8.69 -10.14 -2.80
CA THR A 145 -10.15 -9.99 -2.79
C THR A 145 -10.51 -8.51 -2.93
N ILE A 146 -9.91 -7.64 -2.11
CA ILE A 146 -10.10 -6.18 -2.15
C ILE A 146 -9.80 -5.65 -3.56
N CYS A 147 -8.64 -6.00 -4.13
CA CYS A 147 -8.25 -5.54 -5.45
C CYS A 147 -9.26 -5.89 -6.55
N LYS A 148 -9.81 -7.11 -6.49
CA LYS A 148 -10.78 -7.60 -7.46
C LYS A 148 -12.16 -6.96 -7.29
N THR A 149 -12.65 -6.87 -6.06
CA THR A 149 -14.00 -6.36 -5.77
C THR A 149 -14.10 -4.85 -5.93
N LEU A 150 -13.03 -4.11 -5.66
CA LEU A 150 -12.96 -2.65 -5.83
C LEU A 150 -12.42 -2.20 -7.19
N ASN A 151 -12.04 -3.14 -8.07
CA ASN A 151 -11.40 -2.85 -9.35
C ASN A 151 -10.20 -1.88 -9.20
N THR A 152 -9.28 -2.20 -8.28
CA THR A 152 -8.18 -1.30 -7.93
C THR A 152 -7.18 -1.13 -9.06
N PRO A 153 -6.51 0.05 -9.18
CA PRO A 153 -5.49 0.28 -10.19
C PRO A 153 -4.36 -0.77 -10.16
N PRO A 154 -3.78 -1.16 -11.31
CA PRO A 154 -2.71 -2.17 -11.38
C PRO A 154 -1.48 -1.85 -10.52
N THR A 155 -1.18 -0.56 -10.35
CA THR A 155 -0.08 -0.08 -9.50
C THR A 155 -0.30 -0.45 -8.03
N LEU A 156 -1.50 -0.24 -7.50
CA LEU A 156 -1.88 -0.64 -6.15
C LEU A 156 -1.88 -2.16 -6.00
N THR A 157 -2.50 -2.88 -6.93
CA THR A 157 -2.54 -4.36 -6.92
C THR A 157 -1.14 -4.98 -6.86
N THR A 158 -0.22 -4.45 -7.67
CA THR A 158 1.18 -4.87 -7.68
C THR A 158 1.87 -4.55 -6.35
N GLY A 159 1.67 -3.34 -5.82
CA GLY A 159 2.23 -2.92 -4.54
C GLY A 159 1.77 -3.78 -3.37
N LEU A 160 0.46 -4.05 -3.26
CA LEU A 160 -0.10 -4.91 -2.22
C LEU A 160 0.43 -6.34 -2.31
N THR A 161 0.59 -6.88 -3.52
CA THR A 161 1.19 -8.21 -3.72
C THR A 161 2.63 -8.26 -3.22
N VAL A 162 3.41 -7.19 -3.44
CA VAL A 162 4.77 -7.08 -2.91
C VAL A 162 4.76 -7.02 -1.38
N TYR A 163 3.88 -6.20 -0.79
CA TYR A 163 3.80 -6.05 0.67
C TYR A 163 3.40 -7.36 1.35
N GLU A 164 2.39 -8.06 0.84
CA GLU A 164 1.99 -9.40 1.31
C GLU A 164 3.16 -10.39 1.28
N LYS A 165 3.91 -10.40 0.17
CA LYS A 165 5.09 -11.27 0.06
C LYS A 165 6.16 -10.92 1.08
N LEU A 166 6.47 -9.63 1.25
CA LEU A 166 7.49 -9.16 2.20
C LEU A 166 7.11 -9.45 3.65
N TRP A 167 5.86 -9.24 4.02
CA TRP A 167 5.37 -9.46 5.38
C TRP A 167 5.61 -10.90 5.87
N HIS A 168 5.59 -11.87 4.96
CA HIS A 168 5.89 -13.27 5.25
C HIS A 168 7.38 -13.64 5.23
N THR A 169 8.27 -12.68 4.98
CA THR A 169 9.72 -12.87 5.04
C THR A 169 10.30 -12.37 6.36
N ALA A 170 11.48 -12.88 6.73
CA ALA A 170 12.22 -12.33 7.86
C ALA A 170 12.73 -10.91 7.52
N PRO A 171 12.60 -9.94 8.45
CA PRO A 171 13.14 -8.60 8.26
C PRO A 171 14.66 -8.64 8.00
N PRO A 172 15.17 -7.88 7.02
CA PRO A 172 16.59 -7.85 6.73
C PRO A 172 17.35 -7.15 7.86
N LYS A 173 18.43 -7.78 8.33
CA LYS A 173 19.27 -7.24 9.42
C LYS A 173 20.53 -6.53 8.94
N ALA A 174 20.85 -6.68 7.65
CA ALA A 174 22.06 -6.13 7.05
C ALA A 174 21.81 -5.76 5.59
N THR A 175 22.61 -4.84 5.06
CA THR A 175 22.51 -4.32 3.68
C THR A 175 22.55 -5.43 2.64
N ARG A 176 23.41 -6.44 2.85
CA ARG A 176 23.49 -7.63 1.99
C ARG A 176 22.14 -8.35 1.87
N ASP A 177 21.49 -8.60 3.00
CA ASP A 177 20.25 -9.37 3.05
C ASP A 177 19.10 -8.55 2.45
N LEU A 178 19.09 -7.24 2.69
CA LEU A 178 18.17 -6.31 2.03
C LEU A 178 18.33 -6.33 0.51
N LYS A 179 19.55 -6.26 -0.02
CA LYS A 179 19.79 -6.34 -1.47
C LYS A 179 19.27 -7.63 -2.08
N LEU A 180 19.49 -8.76 -1.41
CA LEU A 180 18.99 -10.07 -1.86
C LEU A 180 17.46 -10.15 -1.84
N LEU A 181 16.83 -9.58 -0.81
CA LEU A 181 15.38 -9.49 -0.69
C LEU A 181 14.77 -8.61 -1.79
N LEU A 182 15.39 -7.47 -2.08
CA LEU A 182 14.88 -6.50 -3.05
C LEU A 182 15.14 -6.89 -4.50
N ALA A 183 16.27 -7.54 -4.80
CA ALA A 183 16.70 -7.87 -6.16
C ALA A 183 15.61 -8.49 -7.07
N PRO A 184 14.81 -9.48 -6.63
CA PRO A 184 13.78 -10.09 -7.47
C PRO A 184 12.45 -9.31 -7.50
N LEU A 185 12.29 -8.28 -6.69
CA LEU A 185 11.05 -7.51 -6.57
C LEU A 185 11.03 -6.35 -7.57
N PRO A 186 9.84 -5.87 -8.00
CA PRO A 186 9.75 -4.62 -8.74
C PRO A 186 10.31 -3.45 -7.91
N ARG A 187 10.40 -2.26 -8.53
CA ARG A 187 10.71 -1.05 -7.77
C ARG A 187 9.49 -0.62 -6.96
N PHE A 188 9.72 -0.36 -5.68
CA PHE A 188 8.76 0.19 -4.74
C PHE A 188 9.53 0.88 -3.60
N ASP A 189 8.81 1.63 -2.79
CA ASP A 189 9.38 2.27 -1.61
C ASP A 189 9.46 1.24 -0.46
N PHE A 190 10.63 0.65 -0.26
CA PHE A 190 10.86 -0.29 0.83
C PHE A 190 10.89 0.41 2.19
N GLY A 191 11.35 1.67 2.26
CA GLY A 191 11.35 2.42 3.52
C GLY A 191 9.95 2.55 4.07
N ALA A 192 9.01 3.01 3.24
CA ALA A 192 7.60 3.09 3.61
C ALA A 192 6.99 1.73 3.97
N ALA A 193 7.41 0.64 3.29
CA ALA A 193 6.96 -0.71 3.63
C ALA A 193 7.46 -1.15 5.01
N ALA A 194 8.75 -0.96 5.29
CA ALA A 194 9.35 -1.29 6.58
C ALA A 194 8.72 -0.48 7.72
N ASP A 195 8.53 0.83 7.54
CA ASP A 195 7.91 1.69 8.54
C ASP A 195 6.46 1.25 8.81
N THR A 196 5.71 0.90 7.75
CA THR A 196 4.35 0.33 7.89
C THR A 196 4.35 -0.97 8.67
N PHE A 197 5.26 -1.89 8.37
CA PHE A 197 5.37 -3.17 9.07
C PHE A 197 5.80 -2.99 10.53
N ALA A 198 6.64 -1.99 10.80
CA ALA A 198 7.16 -1.69 12.12
C ALA A 198 6.07 -1.21 13.11
N VAL A 199 4.94 -0.69 12.61
CA VAL A 199 3.72 -0.40 13.39
C VAL A 199 3.10 -1.69 13.96
N PHE A 200 3.15 -2.79 13.20
CA PHE A 200 2.51 -4.06 13.57
C PHE A 200 3.48 -5.10 14.15
N ASP A 201 4.77 -4.96 13.88
CA ASP A 201 5.81 -5.88 14.33
C ASP A 201 7.15 -5.15 14.50
N SER A 202 7.60 -5.01 15.74
CA SER A 202 8.81 -4.28 16.09
C SER A 202 10.09 -4.84 15.46
N ARG A 203 10.07 -6.07 14.93
CA ARG A 203 11.23 -6.66 14.22
C ARG A 203 11.55 -5.93 12.92
N TRP A 204 10.62 -5.16 12.36
CA TRP A 204 10.83 -4.33 11.18
C TRP A 204 11.39 -2.94 11.48
N GLN A 205 11.48 -2.56 12.76
CA GLN A 205 12.07 -1.29 13.19
C GLN A 205 13.50 -1.14 12.66
N GLY A 206 13.84 0.05 12.18
CA GLY A 206 15.14 0.33 11.56
C GLY A 206 15.29 -0.11 10.10
N GLY A 207 14.30 -0.82 9.51
CA GLY A 207 14.34 -1.22 8.10
C GLY A 207 14.39 -0.02 7.14
N GLY A 208 13.67 1.07 7.44
CA GLY A 208 13.73 2.32 6.68
C GLY A 208 15.12 2.96 6.69
N ALA A 209 15.77 2.99 7.87
CA ALA A 209 17.14 3.49 7.99
C ALA A 209 18.15 2.63 7.22
N LEU A 210 18.01 1.30 7.27
CA LEU A 210 18.83 0.38 6.50
C LEU A 210 18.69 0.60 4.99
N TYR A 211 17.47 0.89 4.52
CA TYR A 211 17.22 1.19 3.12
C TYR A 211 17.79 2.54 2.70
N ALA A 212 17.69 3.57 3.54
CA ALA A 212 18.34 4.86 3.30
C ALA A 212 19.86 4.72 3.20
N GLN A 213 20.49 3.88 4.03
CA GLN A 213 21.92 3.57 3.93
C GLN A 213 22.28 2.88 2.60
N LEU A 214 21.48 1.92 2.15
CA LEU A 214 21.67 1.26 0.86
C LEU A 214 21.59 2.26 -0.29
N GLU A 215 20.55 3.12 -0.32
CA GLU A 215 20.39 4.13 -1.37
C GLU A 215 21.55 5.14 -1.36
N ALA A 216 22.01 5.56 -0.18
CA ALA A 216 23.16 6.47 -0.04
C ALA A 216 24.48 5.83 -0.51
N SER A 217 24.66 4.51 -0.27
CA SER A 217 25.87 3.79 -0.71
C SER A 217 25.97 3.65 -2.23
N GLY A 218 24.84 3.70 -2.95
CA GLY A 218 24.79 3.44 -4.38
C GLY A 218 25.13 2.01 -4.78
N GLU A 219 25.22 1.06 -3.82
CA GLU A 219 25.62 -0.31 -4.11
C GLU A 219 24.65 -0.99 -5.09
N PRO A 220 25.17 -1.80 -6.03
CA PRO A 220 24.35 -2.50 -7.03
C PRO A 220 23.51 -3.62 -6.39
N TYR A 221 22.21 -3.63 -6.69
CA TYR A 221 21.27 -4.69 -6.31
C TYR A 221 20.16 -4.94 -7.36
N ARG A 222 20.23 -4.25 -8.51
CA ARG A 222 19.32 -4.39 -9.65
C ARG A 222 20.05 -4.91 -10.87
N MET A 223 19.33 -5.63 -11.73
CA MET A 223 19.87 -6.14 -13.01
C MET A 223 20.53 -5.06 -13.85
N LYS A 224 19.92 -3.87 -13.92
CA LYS A 224 20.44 -2.75 -14.70
C LYS A 224 21.70 -2.07 -14.11
N GLN A 225 22.07 -2.41 -12.88
CA GLN A 225 23.28 -1.91 -12.22
C GLN A 225 24.47 -2.85 -12.40
N LEU A 226 24.27 -4.03 -13.01
CA LEU A 226 25.37 -4.91 -13.35
C LEU A 226 26.28 -4.25 -14.37
N ALA A 227 27.59 -4.41 -14.19
CA ALA A 227 28.61 -3.94 -15.13
C ALA A 227 28.65 -4.76 -16.44
N VAL A 228 27.72 -5.68 -16.63
CA VAL A 228 27.54 -6.48 -17.85
C VAL A 228 26.06 -6.58 -18.20
N THR A 229 25.80 -6.71 -19.49
CA THR A 229 24.48 -6.87 -20.09
C THR A 229 24.37 -8.22 -20.78
N ALA A 230 23.14 -8.65 -21.04
CA ALA A 230 22.91 -9.90 -21.78
C ALA A 230 23.58 -9.93 -23.17
N PRO A 231 23.55 -8.87 -24.00
CA PRO A 231 24.28 -8.83 -25.27
C PRO A 231 25.78 -8.99 -25.13
N GLU A 232 26.41 -8.36 -24.13
CA GLU A 232 27.86 -8.50 -23.88
C GLU A 232 28.21 -9.94 -23.49
N LEU A 233 27.37 -10.60 -22.69
CA LEU A 233 27.56 -12.01 -22.37
C LEU A 233 27.49 -12.91 -23.61
N LEU A 234 26.63 -12.60 -24.59
CA LEU A 234 26.60 -13.31 -25.88
C LEU A 234 27.92 -13.13 -26.64
N GLN A 235 28.43 -11.91 -26.69
CA GLN A 235 29.68 -11.58 -27.41
C GLN A 235 30.89 -12.33 -26.84
N ILE A 236 30.95 -12.54 -25.52
CA ILE A 236 32.02 -13.32 -24.88
C ILE A 236 31.81 -14.84 -24.94
N GLY A 237 30.77 -15.32 -25.65
CA GLY A 237 30.52 -16.73 -25.93
C GLY A 237 29.60 -17.45 -24.95
N ILE A 238 28.85 -16.73 -24.09
CA ILE A 238 27.83 -17.38 -23.23
C ILE A 238 26.62 -17.77 -24.09
N PRO A 239 26.18 -19.05 -24.11
CA PRO A 239 25.05 -19.47 -24.93
C PRO A 239 23.75 -18.75 -24.55
N ARG A 240 22.98 -18.29 -25.54
CA ARG A 240 21.70 -17.57 -25.36
C ARG A 240 20.76 -18.27 -24.37
N ARG A 241 20.63 -19.60 -24.47
CA ARG A 241 19.79 -20.43 -23.58
C ARG A 241 20.19 -20.37 -22.09
N LYS A 242 21.43 -20.02 -21.77
CA LYS A 242 21.94 -19.94 -20.39
C LYS A 242 21.83 -18.55 -19.77
N ILE A 243 21.68 -17.49 -20.57
CA ILE A 243 21.73 -16.10 -20.09
C ILE A 243 20.69 -15.83 -18.99
N ALA A 244 19.45 -16.27 -19.19
CA ALA A 244 18.38 -16.07 -18.23
C ALA A 244 18.68 -16.68 -16.85
N GLY A 245 19.46 -17.77 -16.79
CA GLY A 245 19.90 -18.40 -15.54
C GLY A 245 21.20 -17.81 -14.98
N VAL A 246 22.07 -17.26 -15.83
CA VAL A 246 23.35 -16.67 -15.41
C VAL A 246 23.16 -15.29 -14.80
N MET A 247 22.33 -14.43 -15.41
CA MET A 247 22.14 -13.04 -14.95
C MET A 247 21.71 -12.93 -13.48
N PRO A 248 20.72 -13.71 -12.98
CA PRO A 248 20.34 -13.69 -11.56
C PRO A 248 21.46 -14.15 -10.62
N LYS A 249 22.30 -15.10 -11.06
CA LYS A 249 23.44 -15.59 -10.27
C LYS A 249 24.55 -14.54 -10.18
N LEU A 250 24.81 -13.81 -11.26
CA LEU A 250 25.73 -12.66 -11.24
C LEU A 250 25.22 -11.58 -10.30
N LEU A 251 23.94 -11.23 -10.38
CA LEU A 251 23.34 -10.26 -9.47
C LEU A 251 23.43 -10.71 -8.01
N THR A 252 23.18 -11.99 -7.73
CA THR A 252 23.33 -12.55 -6.38
C THR A 252 24.77 -12.44 -5.87
N ALA A 253 25.77 -12.67 -6.73
CA ALA A 253 27.18 -12.50 -6.38
C ALA A 253 27.52 -11.05 -6.07
N VAL A 254 27.04 -10.11 -6.89
CA VAL A 254 27.22 -8.66 -6.70
C VAL A 254 26.53 -8.16 -5.42
N CYS A 255 25.33 -8.66 -5.11
CA CYS A 255 24.65 -8.35 -3.84
C CYS A 255 25.48 -8.81 -2.63
N LYS A 256 26.22 -9.91 -2.74
CA LYS A 256 27.09 -10.43 -1.67
C LYS A 256 28.42 -9.70 -1.58
N ALA A 257 29.00 -9.30 -2.72
CA ALA A 257 30.29 -8.63 -2.81
C ALA A 257 30.23 -7.54 -3.89
N PRO A 258 29.86 -6.28 -3.56
CA PRO A 258 29.70 -5.19 -4.52
C PRO A 258 30.93 -4.91 -5.39
N THR A 259 32.13 -5.15 -4.84
CA THR A 259 33.42 -4.93 -5.51
C THR A 259 33.63 -5.83 -6.73
N VAL A 260 32.88 -6.93 -6.85
CA VAL A 260 32.94 -7.80 -8.04
C VAL A 260 32.15 -7.26 -9.23
N ASN A 261 31.43 -6.14 -9.07
CA ASN A 261 30.64 -5.51 -10.13
C ASN A 261 31.52 -4.75 -11.13
N THR A 262 32.45 -5.45 -11.76
CA THR A 262 33.29 -4.94 -12.83
C THR A 262 33.15 -5.84 -14.04
N TYR A 263 33.26 -5.26 -15.25
CA TYR A 263 33.12 -6.02 -16.48
C TYR A 263 34.03 -7.27 -16.54
N PRO A 264 35.35 -7.18 -16.24
CA PRO A 264 36.22 -8.36 -16.30
C PRO A 264 35.84 -9.45 -15.29
N ALA A 265 35.53 -9.08 -14.05
CA ALA A 265 35.18 -10.03 -12.99
C ALA A 265 33.86 -10.75 -13.30
N LEU A 266 32.84 -10.03 -13.77
CA LEU A 266 31.55 -10.62 -14.12
C LEU A 266 31.64 -11.51 -15.37
N CYS A 267 32.42 -11.12 -16.38
CA CYS A 267 32.68 -11.95 -17.56
C CYS A 267 33.36 -13.28 -17.19
N ALA A 268 34.35 -13.24 -16.30
CA ALA A 268 35.01 -14.45 -15.79
C ALA A 268 34.04 -15.34 -15.01
N LEU A 269 33.27 -14.75 -14.08
CA LEU A 269 32.28 -15.47 -13.29
C LEU A 269 31.19 -16.10 -14.16
N ALA A 270 30.71 -15.39 -15.19
CA ALA A 270 29.72 -15.91 -16.13
C ALA A 270 30.22 -17.16 -16.86
N LYS A 271 31.47 -17.16 -17.34
CA LYS A 271 32.11 -18.33 -17.97
C LYS A 271 32.17 -19.51 -17.00
N THR A 272 32.58 -19.30 -15.76
CA THR A 272 32.61 -20.35 -14.72
C THR A 272 31.22 -20.93 -14.46
N LEU A 273 30.22 -20.07 -14.26
CA LEU A 273 28.83 -20.50 -14.03
C LEU A 273 28.26 -21.30 -15.21
N THR A 274 28.64 -20.99 -16.45
CA THR A 274 28.18 -21.76 -17.61
C THR A 274 28.85 -23.14 -17.74
N ARG A 275 30.10 -23.28 -17.28
CA ARG A 275 30.84 -24.55 -17.27
C ARG A 275 30.31 -25.51 -16.21
N SER A 276 30.00 -25.01 -15.00
CA SER A 276 29.44 -25.84 -13.92
C SER A 276 28.05 -26.41 -14.24
N SER A 277 27.27 -25.76 -15.10
CA SER A 277 25.96 -26.26 -15.57
C SER A 277 26.06 -27.27 -16.73
N LEU A 278 27.24 -27.80 -17.06
CA LEU A 278 27.44 -28.88 -18.05
C LEU A 278 27.73 -30.25 -17.41
N CYS A 279 27.80 -30.30 -16.07
CA CYS A 279 28.08 -31.53 -15.30
C CYS A 279 26.84 -32.12 -14.60
N LEU A 280 25.64 -31.75 -15.05
CA LEU A 280 24.37 -32.36 -14.65
C LEU A 280 23.60 -32.77 -15.90
#